data_AF-A0A838QPC4-F1
#
_entry.id   AF-A0A838QPC4-F1
#
_cell.length_a   1.000
_cell.length_b   1.000
_cell.length_c   1.000
_cell.angle_alpha   90.00
_cell.angle_beta   90.00
_cell.angle_gamma   90.00
#
_symmetry.space_group_name_H-M   'P 1'
#
loop_
_entity.id
_entity.type
_entity.pdbx_description
1 polymer ?
#
loop_
_entity_poly.entity_id
_entity_poly.type
_entity_poly.pdbx_seq_one_letter_code
_entity_poly.pdbx_strand_id
1 'polypeptide(L)'
;VTDVNLAVARVQGAAKNTAAPATPARQRRLAAIESRLVTPPVRYSRPGLQAQIQYLYGASMGADQKVGRDAVLRYQVLRRELDLILGEIRDILP
;
A
#
# COMPACT_ATOMS: atom_id res chain seq x y z
N VAL A 1 -0.35 3.11 -9.72
CA VAL A 1 0.89 2.52 -9.15
C VAL A 1 1.71 3.55 -8.37
N THR A 2 1.90 4.77 -8.90
CA THR A 2 2.64 5.84 -8.23
C THR A 2 2.18 6.10 -6.79
N ASP A 3 0.88 6.28 -6.57
CA ASP A 3 0.34 6.62 -5.24
C ASP A 3 0.66 5.58 -4.16
N VAL A 4 0.54 4.29 -4.46
CA VAL A 4 0.86 3.23 -3.49
C VAL A 4 2.37 3.16 -3.20
N ASN A 5 3.21 3.41 -4.21
CA ASN A 5 4.66 3.48 -4.02
C ASN A 5 5.04 4.69 -3.13
N LEU A 6 4.41 5.84 -3.35
CA LEU A 6 4.62 7.03 -2.51
C LEU A 6 4.13 6.79 -1.08
N ALA A 7 3.00 6.11 -0.89
CA ALA A 7 2.49 5.76 0.43
C ALA A 7 3.48 4.87 1.20
N VAL A 8 4.01 3.83 0.56
CA VAL A 8 5.06 2.95 1.14
C VAL A 8 6.29 3.76 1.51
N ALA A 9 6.80 4.59 0.59
CA ALA A 9 7.99 5.41 0.84
C ALA A 9 7.78 6.38 2.01
N ARG A 10 6.60 7.00 2.13
CA ARG A 10 6.26 7.92 3.23
C ARG A 10 6.21 7.20 4.57
N VAL A 11 5.57 6.03 4.64
CA VAL A 11 5.48 5.23 5.88
C VAL A 11 6.86 4.74 6.33
N GLN A 12 7.63 4.16 5.42
CA GLN A 12 8.97 3.66 5.72
C GLN A 12 9.95 4.77 6.07
N GLY A 13 9.88 5.91 5.36
CA GLY A 13 10.66 7.10 5.66
C GLY A 13 10.36 7.63 7.06
N ALA A 14 9.08 7.72 7.42
CA ALA A 14 8.67 8.17 8.76
C ALA A 14 9.06 7.18 9.87
N ALA A 15 9.03 5.87 9.60
CA ALA A 15 9.45 4.85 10.56
C ALA A 15 10.97 4.88 10.83
N LYS A 16 11.76 5.27 9.82
CA LYS A 16 13.23 5.40 9.91
C LYS A 16 13.70 6.76 10.43
N ASN A 17 12.84 7.78 10.39
CA ASN A 17 13.20 9.12 10.83
C ASN A 17 13.28 9.18 12.36
N THR A 18 14.51 9.12 12.89
CA THR A 18 14.81 9.22 14.32
C THR A 18 14.83 10.65 14.84
N ALA A 19 14.80 11.66 13.95
CA ALA A 19 14.87 13.07 14.34
C ALA A 19 13.56 13.60 14.93
N ALA A 20 12.43 12.93 14.67
CA ALA A 20 11.16 13.24 15.31
C ALA A 20 10.96 12.30 16.52
N PRO A 21 10.62 12.80 17.73
CA PRO A 21 10.22 11.94 18.83
C PRO A 21 8.93 11.21 18.46
N ALA A 22 9.06 9.99 17.93
CA ALA A 22 7.92 9.13 17.63
C ALA A 22 7.44 8.50 18.94
N THR A 23 6.21 8.80 19.34
CA THR A 23 5.59 8.07 20.45
C THR A 23 5.47 6.58 20.06
N PRO A 24 5.59 5.64 21.03
CA PRO A 24 5.39 4.22 20.75
C PRO A 24 4.04 3.92 20.07
N ALA A 25 3.01 4.70 20.39
CA ALA A 25 1.70 4.62 19.75
C ALA A 25 1.76 4.98 18.25
N ARG A 26 2.47 6.06 17.88
CA ARG A 26 2.68 6.46 16.48
C ARG A 26 3.39 5.36 15.69
N GLN A 27 4.44 4.78 16.27
CA GLN A 27 5.24 3.76 15.59
C GLN A 27 4.46 2.46 15.38
N ARG A 28 3.63 2.05 16.35
CA ARG A 28 2.70 0.91 16.20
C ARG A 28 1.69 1.15 15.07
N ARG A 29 1.13 2.36 14.96
CA ARG A 29 0.19 2.70 13.88
C ARG A 29 0.88 2.67 12.50
N LEU A 30 2.11 3.19 12.41
CA LEU A 30 2.89 3.12 11.17
C LEU A 30 3.21 1.68 10.77
N ALA A 31 3.61 0.82 11.72
CA ALA A 31 3.88 -0.59 11.47
C ALA A 31 2.61 -1.35 11.02
N ALA A 32 1.45 -1.03 11.60
CA ALA A 32 0.18 -1.59 11.19
C ALA A 32 -0.17 -1.20 9.74
N ILE A 33 0.04 0.06 9.36
CA ILE A 33 -0.14 0.51 7.97
C ILE A 33 0.85 -0.18 7.03
N GLU A 34 2.12 -0.26 7.40
CA GLU A 34 3.16 -0.92 6.59
C GLU A 34 2.79 -2.38 6.29
N SER A 35 2.30 -3.12 7.30
CA SER A 35 1.89 -4.53 7.14
C SER A 35 0.73 -4.73 6.15
N ARG A 36 -0.09 -3.70 5.91
CA ARG A 36 -1.16 -3.71 4.91
C ARG A 36 -0.66 -3.35 3.52
N LEU A 37 0.32 -2.45 3.43
CA LEU A 37 0.86 -1.95 2.17
C LEU A 37 1.87 -2.92 1.55
N VAL A 38 2.76 -3.48 2.35
CA VAL A 38 3.94 -4.24 1.91
C VAL A 38 3.76 -5.72 2.22
N THR A 39 4.09 -6.57 1.25
CA THR A 39 4.10 -8.02 1.44
C THR A 39 5.22 -8.41 2.41
N PRO A 40 4.93 -9.12 3.51
CA PRO A 40 5.97 -9.62 4.41
C PRO A 40 6.93 -10.57 3.67
N PRO A 41 8.23 -10.59 4.03
CA PRO A 41 9.23 -11.48 3.42
C PRO A 41 9.11 -12.93 3.94
N VAL A 42 7.87 -13.39 4.15
CA VAL A 42 7.53 -14.75 4.59
C VAL A 42 6.88 -15.48 3.42
N ARG A 43 7.27 -16.74 3.21
CA ARG A 43 6.71 -17.59 2.15
C ARG A 43 5.20 -17.75 2.32
N TYR A 44 4.49 -17.70 1.20
CA TYR A 44 3.02 -17.80 1.14
C TYR A 44 2.28 -16.74 1.97
N SER A 45 2.94 -15.63 2.31
CA SER A 45 2.26 -14.49 2.92
C SER A 45 1.24 -13.91 1.95
N ARG A 46 0.18 -13.35 2.52
CA ARG A 46 -0.80 -12.61 1.74
C ARG A 46 -0.10 -11.40 1.08
N PRO A 47 -0.26 -11.19 -0.24
CA PRO A 47 0.31 -10.03 -0.89
C PRO A 47 -0.22 -8.72 -0.28
N GLY A 48 0.68 -7.78 0.00
CA GLY A 48 0.32 -6.43 0.41
C GLY A 48 -0.37 -5.66 -0.71
N LEU A 49 -0.97 -4.53 -0.37
CA LEU A 49 -1.71 -3.70 -1.33
C LEU A 49 -0.86 -3.25 -2.51
N GLN A 50 0.42 -2.94 -2.28
CA GLN A 50 1.36 -2.56 -3.33
C GLN A 50 1.52 -3.67 -4.38
N ALA A 51 1.77 -4.90 -3.93
CA ALA A 51 1.97 -6.04 -4.82
C ALA A 51 0.71 -6.36 -5.63
N GLN A 52 -0.47 -6.31 -5.00
CA GLN A 52 -1.75 -6.54 -5.68
C GLN A 52 -2.03 -5.48 -6.77
N ILE A 53 -1.80 -4.20 -6.46
CA ILE A 53 -1.99 -3.10 -7.42
C ILE A 53 -0.99 -3.21 -8.58
N GLN A 54 0.28 -3.51 -8.30
CA GLN A 54 1.30 -3.69 -9.32
C GLN A 54 0.97 -4.88 -10.24
N TYR A 55 0.54 -6.00 -9.67
CA TYR A 55 0.13 -7.18 -10.43
C TYR A 55 -1.02 -6.85 -11.39
N LEU A 56 -2.10 -6.25 -10.89
CA LEU A 56 -3.25 -5.90 -11.75
C LEU A 56 -2.88 -4.87 -12.81
N TYR A 57 -2.03 -3.89 -12.47
CA TYR A 57 -1.54 -2.92 -13.44
C TYR A 57 -0.75 -3.61 -14.57
N GLY A 58 0.21 -4.47 -14.23
CA GLY A 58 0.99 -5.23 -15.22
C GLY A 58 0.12 -6.14 -16.08
N ALA A 59 -0.78 -6.89 -15.45
CA ALA A 59 -1.73 -7.76 -16.15
C ALA A 59 -2.66 -6.97 -17.10
N SER A 60 -3.05 -5.75 -16.72
CA SER A 60 -3.92 -4.90 -17.55
C SER A 60 -3.20 -4.26 -18.74
N MET A 61 -1.90 -3.98 -18.62
CA MET A 61 -1.10 -3.32 -19.65
C MET A 61 -0.45 -4.29 -20.63
N GLY A 62 -0.19 -5.54 -20.20
CA GLY A 62 0.43 -6.57 -21.02
C GLY A 62 -0.55 -7.50 -21.75
N ALA A 63 -1.85 -7.25 -21.66
CA ALA A 63 -2.86 -8.10 -22.28
C ALA A 63 -3.20 -7.59 -23.70
N ASP A 64 -3.04 -8.46 -24.69
CA ASP A 64 -3.54 -8.22 -26.06
C ASP A 64 -5.07 -8.32 -26.15
N GLN A 65 -5.71 -8.86 -25.11
CA GLN A 65 -7.15 -9.01 -24.98
C GLN A 65 -7.73 -7.97 -24.04
N LYS A 66 -9.03 -7.69 -24.20
CA LYS A 66 -9.76 -6.80 -23.30
C LYS A 66 -9.66 -7.31 -21.87
N VAL A 67 -9.25 -6.43 -20.95
CA VAL A 67 -9.19 -6.72 -19.51
C VAL A 67 -10.55 -7.17 -19.00
N GLY A 68 -10.58 -8.31 -18.30
CA GLY A 68 -11.80 -8.85 -17.72
C GLY A 68 -12.43 -7.91 -16.69
N ARG A 69 -13.76 -7.90 -16.62
CA ARG A 69 -14.54 -7.07 -15.68
C ARG A 69 -14.12 -7.27 -14.23
N ASP A 70 -13.79 -8.50 -13.85
CA ASP A 70 -13.37 -8.83 -12.49
C ASP A 70 -12.08 -8.11 -12.08
N ALA A 71 -11.07 -8.07 -12.95
CA ALA A 71 -9.82 -7.35 -12.69
C ALA A 71 -10.05 -5.84 -12.49
N VAL A 72 -10.96 -5.25 -13.27
CA VAL A 72 -11.36 -3.84 -13.12
C VAL A 72 -12.05 -3.60 -11.78
N LEU A 73 -13.01 -4.45 -11.41
CA LEU A 73 -13.73 -4.35 -10.13
C LEU A 73 -12.77 -4.55 -8.94
N ARG A 74 -11.86 -5.52 -9.04
CA ARG A 74 -10.82 -5.75 -8.03
C ARG A 74 -9.94 -4.53 -7.88
N TYR A 75 -9.48 -3.93 -8.99
CA TYR A 75 -8.67 -2.72 -8.94
C TYR A 75 -9.40 -1.55 -8.26
N GLN A 76 -10.70 -1.35 -8.53
CA GLN A 76 -11.50 -0.32 -7.85
C GLN A 76 -11.60 -0.56 -6.33
N VAL A 77 -11.72 -1.81 -5.90
CA VAL A 77 -11.70 -2.16 -4.47
C VAL A 77 -10.34 -1.81 -3.87
N LEU A 78 -9.24 -2.23 -4.49
CA LEU A 78 -7.89 -1.92 -4.02
C LEU A 78 -7.63 -0.40 -3.97
N ARG A 79 -8.20 0.36 -4.92
CA ARG A 79 -8.07 1.82 -4.91
C ARG A 79 -8.75 2.45 -3.70
N ARG A 80 -9.97 2.01 -3.37
CA ARG A 80 -10.66 2.49 -2.15
C ARG A 80 -9.90 2.11 -0.88
N GLU A 81 -9.33 0.91 -0.81
CA GLU A 81 -8.46 0.50 0.29
C GLU A 81 -7.23 1.42 0.43
N LEU A 82 -6.63 1.81 -0.70
CA LEU A 82 -5.51 2.76 -0.71
C LEU A 82 -5.93 4.14 -0.22
N ASP A 83 -7.07 4.65 -0.69
CA ASP A 83 -7.55 5.99 -0.30
C ASP A 83 -7.82 6.07 1.21
N LEU A 84 -8.34 4.99 1.83
CA LEU A 84 -8.48 4.88 3.28
C LEU A 84 -7.12 4.94 3.99
N ILE A 85 -6.14 4.17 3.51
CA ILE A 85 -4.78 4.16 4.09
C ILE A 85 -4.12 5.53 3.94
N LEU A 86 -4.30 6.23 2.81
CA LEU A 86 -3.79 7.58 2.61
C LEU A 86 -4.38 8.57 3.62
N GLY A 87 -5.68 8.42 3.95
CA GLY A 87 -6.32 9.15 5.03
C GLY A 87 -5.65 8.88 6.39
N GLU A 88 -5.48 7.59 6.74
CA GLU A 88 -4.80 7.20 7.98
C GLU A 88 -3.37 7.73 8.06
N ILE A 89 -2.62 7.70 6.95
CA ILE A 89 -1.25 8.23 6.86
C ILE A 89 -1.25 9.73 7.11
N ARG A 90 -2.17 10.49 6.50
CA ARG A 90 -2.27 11.94 6.69
C ARG A 90 -2.59 12.29 8.15
N ASP A 91 -3.43 11.50 8.81
CA ASP A 91 -3.78 11.71 10.22
C ASP A 91 -2.59 11.44 11.17
N ILE A 92 -1.66 10.54 10.78
CA ILE A 92 -0.48 10.18 11.58
C ILE A 92 0.74 11.05 11.24
N LEU A 93 0.86 11.44 9.98
CA LEU A 93 1.96 12.18 9.38
C LEU A 93 1.39 13.42 8.67
N PRO A 94 1.04 14.49 9.40
CA PRO A 94 0.65 15.75 8.78
C PRO A 94 1.77 16.30 7.90
#